data_AF-A0A7X0LXD1-F1
#
_entry.id   AF-A0A7X0LXD1-F1
#
_cell.length_a   1.000
_cell.length_b   1.000
_cell.length_c   1.000
_cell.angle_alpha   90.00
_cell.angle_beta   90.00
_cell.angle_gamma   90.00
#
_symmetry.space_group_name_H-M   'P 1'
#
loop_
_entity.id
_entity.type
_entity.pdbx_description
1 polymer ?
#
loop_
_entity_poly.entity_id
_entity_poly.type
_entity_poly.pdbx_seq_one_letter_code
_entity_poly.pdbx_strand_id
1 'polypeptide(L)'
;MYYYFVEEKIKKAVEDGEFDHLPGKGKPLDLTDDMPGLSPELKMVYKVLKNAGYLTETKDTEQEKITFKDLYTSATDGHVQANYQKRMEFYEMIKNRKLNRNKTFHSYAEKIFKKFF
;
A
#
# COMPACT_ATOMS: atom_id res chain seq x y z
N MET A 1 -6.38 7.65 8.38
CA MET A 1 -7.48 6.68 8.60
C MET A 1 -7.51 5.66 7.43
N TYR A 2 -6.37 5.04 7.11
CA TYR A 2 -6.26 3.98 6.09
C TYR A 2 -5.59 2.71 6.63
N TYR A 3 -5.05 2.78 7.86
CA TYR A 3 -4.37 1.66 8.50
C TYR A 3 -5.33 0.61 9.05
N TYR A 4 -6.56 0.97 9.43
CA TYR A 4 -7.45 0.06 10.16
C TYR A 4 -7.81 -1.22 9.37
N PHE A 5 -8.11 -1.11 8.07
CA PHE A 5 -8.41 -2.29 7.23
C PHE A 5 -7.18 -3.18 7.01
N VAL A 6 -6.01 -2.57 6.82
CA VAL A 6 -4.74 -3.30 6.68
C VAL A 6 -4.40 -4.01 7.99
N GLU A 7 -4.59 -3.32 9.11
CA GLU A 7 -4.35 -3.83 10.45
C GLU A 7 -5.31 -4.99 10.78
N GLU A 8 -6.59 -4.90 10.42
CA GLU A 8 -7.55 -6.00 10.57
C GLU A 8 -7.18 -7.21 9.72
N LYS A 9 -6.78 -7.02 8.45
CA LYS A 9 -6.32 -8.14 7.60
C LYS A 9 -5.05 -8.80 8.15
N ILE A 10 -4.08 -8.01 8.61
CA ILE A 10 -2.85 -8.53 9.20
C ILE A 10 -3.16 -9.29 10.49
N LYS A 11 -4.00 -8.75 11.38
CA LYS A 11 -4.43 -9.44 12.60
C LYS A 11 -5.10 -10.76 12.30
N LYS A 12 -6.01 -10.79 11.32
CA LYS A 12 -6.68 -12.01 10.91
C LYS A 12 -5.71 -13.07 10.37
N ALA A 13 -4.77 -12.69 9.50
CA ALA A 13 -3.76 -13.61 8.99
C ALA A 13 -2.81 -14.15 10.09
N VAL A 14 -2.55 -13.36 11.14
CA VAL A 14 -1.83 -13.81 12.34
C VAL A 14 -2.67 -14.81 13.14
N GLU A 15 -3.97 -14.54 13.34
CA GLU A 15 -4.90 -15.45 14.04
C GLU A 15 -5.10 -16.78 13.29
N ASP A 16 -5.17 -16.71 11.95
CA ASP A 16 -5.30 -17.87 11.06
C ASP A 16 -3.98 -18.67 10.92
N GLY A 17 -2.90 -18.22 11.56
CA GLY A 17 -1.60 -18.91 11.58
C GLY A 17 -0.84 -18.87 10.24
N GLU A 18 -1.22 -17.98 9.32
CA GLU A 18 -0.62 -17.90 7.97
C GLU A 18 0.89 -17.58 8.03
N PHE A 19 1.36 -16.95 9.11
CA PHE A 19 2.76 -16.62 9.34
C PHE A 19 3.54 -17.69 10.14
N ASP A 20 2.90 -18.78 10.55
CA ASP A 20 3.54 -19.74 11.46
C ASP A 20 4.58 -20.64 10.79
N HIS A 21 4.46 -20.88 9.49
CA HIS A 21 5.30 -21.81 8.75
C HIS A 21 5.92 -21.16 7.51
N LEU A 22 6.28 -19.87 7.62
CA LEU A 22 6.93 -19.18 6.51
C LEU A 22 8.25 -19.87 6.12
N PRO A 23 8.52 -19.98 4.81
CA PRO A 23 9.79 -20.51 4.34
C PRO A 23 10.94 -19.66 4.89
N GLY A 24 11.88 -20.30 5.59
CA GLY A 24 13.01 -19.61 6.21
C GLY A 24 12.81 -19.15 7.65
N LYS A 25 11.65 -19.41 8.29
CA LYS A 25 11.43 -19.10 9.71
C LYS A 25 12.52 -19.71 10.60
N GLY A 26 13.19 -18.87 11.38
CA GLY A 26 14.27 -19.27 12.31
C GLY A 26 15.64 -19.53 11.67
N LYS A 27 15.78 -19.37 10.34
CA LYS A 27 17.07 -19.47 9.65
C LYS A 27 17.71 -18.08 9.52
N PRO A 28 19.06 -17.98 9.53
CA PRO A 28 19.74 -16.74 9.17
C PRO A 28 19.28 -16.25 7.80
N LEU A 29 19.06 -14.95 7.66
CA LEU A 29 18.71 -14.35 6.38
C LEU A 29 19.91 -14.48 5.43
N ASP A 30 19.67 -14.98 4.22
CA ASP A 30 20.69 -15.00 3.18
C ASP A 30 20.84 -13.59 2.60
N LEU A 31 21.87 -12.88 3.07
CA LEU A 31 22.23 -11.55 2.60
C LEU A 31 23.10 -11.58 1.34
N THR A 32 23.43 -12.77 0.80
CA THR A 32 24.20 -12.86 -0.44
C THR A 32 23.34 -12.56 -1.68
N ASP A 33 22.03 -12.72 -1.53
CA ASP A 33 21.05 -12.41 -2.55
C ASP A 33 20.42 -11.04 -2.29
N ASP A 34 20.96 -10.00 -2.92
CA ASP A 34 20.39 -8.65 -2.85
C ASP A 34 18.94 -8.58 -3.41
N MET A 35 18.49 -9.60 -4.15
CA MET A 35 17.20 -9.63 -4.85
C MET A 35 16.51 -11.01 -4.73
N PRO A 36 16.06 -11.40 -3.53
CA PRO A 36 15.37 -12.66 -3.33
C PRO A 36 14.06 -12.69 -4.13
N GLY A 37 13.85 -13.78 -4.88
CA GLY A 37 12.64 -14.00 -5.69
C GLY A 37 12.74 -13.65 -7.19
N LEU A 38 13.83 -13.06 -7.65
CA LEU A 38 14.09 -12.87 -9.10
C LEU A 38 14.68 -14.14 -9.74
N SER A 39 14.38 -14.39 -11.02
CA SER A 39 15.06 -15.44 -11.78
C SER A 39 16.55 -15.10 -12.01
N PRO A 40 17.43 -16.10 -12.23
CA PRO A 40 18.87 -15.84 -12.43
C PRO A 40 19.16 -14.86 -13.57
N GLU A 41 18.41 -14.96 -14.67
CA GLU A 41 18.54 -14.07 -15.83
C GLU A 41 18.20 -12.62 -15.46
N LEU A 42 17.11 -12.40 -14.72
CA LEU A 42 16.71 -11.07 -14.27
C LEU A 42 17.71 -10.45 -13.29
N LYS A 43 18.30 -11.26 -12.41
CA LYS A 43 19.38 -10.80 -11.51
C LYS A 43 20.59 -10.32 -12.28
N MET A 44 20.98 -11.03 -13.33
CA MET A 44 22.12 -10.65 -14.17
C MET A 44 21.83 -9.33 -14.89
N VAL A 45 20.66 -9.20 -15.52
CA VAL A 45 20.24 -7.96 -16.20
C VAL A 45 20.19 -6.79 -15.22
N TYR A 46 19.58 -6.96 -14.05
CA TYR A 46 19.50 -5.92 -13.04
C TYR A 46 20.89 -5.49 -12.54
N LYS A 47 21.80 -6.44 -12.25
CA LYS A 47 23.17 -6.13 -11.83
C LYS A 47 23.93 -5.34 -12.90
N VAL A 48 23.78 -5.70 -14.17
CA VAL A 48 24.39 -4.95 -15.29
C VAL A 48 23.84 -3.52 -15.35
N LEU A 49 22.51 -3.34 -15.28
CA LEU A 49 21.88 -2.03 -15.34
C LEU A 49 22.23 -1.16 -14.12
N LYS A 50 22.30 -1.75 -12.91
CA LYS A 50 22.72 -1.07 -11.68
C LYS A 50 24.17 -0.58 -11.79
N ASN A 51 25.08 -1.46 -12.20
CA ASN A 51 26.50 -1.14 -12.32
C ASN A 51 26.77 -0.11 -13.42
N ALA A 52 25.96 -0.11 -14.48
CA ALA A 52 26.04 0.88 -15.54
C ALA A 52 25.32 2.21 -15.21
N GLY A 53 24.80 2.38 -13.98
CA GLY A 53 24.18 3.62 -13.51
C GLY A 53 22.76 3.89 -14.02
N TYR A 54 22.14 2.93 -14.72
CA TYR A 54 20.79 3.06 -15.28
C TYR A 54 19.68 2.89 -14.24
N LEU A 55 19.99 2.32 -13.06
CA LEU A 55 19.03 2.09 -11.96
C LEU A 55 19.25 3.04 -10.77
N THR A 56 19.85 4.21 -11.00
CA THR A 56 19.95 5.24 -9.96
C THR A 56 18.55 5.58 -9.45
N GLU A 57 18.35 5.48 -8.12
CA GLU A 57 17.07 5.41 -7.39
C GLU A 57 16.12 6.61 -7.54
N THR A 58 16.38 7.53 -8.47
CA THR A 58 15.59 8.74 -8.67
C THR A 58 15.54 9.13 -10.15
N LYS A 59 15.05 8.23 -11.00
CA LYS A 59 14.34 8.70 -12.20
C LYS A 59 12.89 8.28 -12.04
N ASP A 60 12.13 9.21 -11.47
CA ASP A 60 10.70 9.39 -11.70
C ASP A 60 10.43 9.38 -13.21
N THR A 61 10.46 8.18 -13.78
CA THR A 61 9.76 7.91 -15.02
C THR A 61 8.42 7.39 -14.54
N GLU A 62 7.35 7.94 -15.11
CA GLU A 62 5.95 7.59 -14.88
C GLU A 62 5.64 6.13 -15.24
N GLN A 63 6.42 5.17 -14.72
CA GLN A 63 5.97 3.79 -14.63
C GLN A 63 4.74 3.85 -13.74
N GLU A 64 3.61 3.41 -14.29
CA GLU A 64 2.30 3.36 -13.68
C GLU A 64 2.44 2.85 -12.23
N LYS A 65 2.52 3.78 -11.29
CA LYS A 65 2.62 3.45 -9.87
C LYS A 65 1.28 2.79 -9.57
N ILE A 66 1.30 1.48 -9.35
CA ILE A 66 0.14 0.75 -8.85
C ILE A 66 -0.34 1.52 -7.63
N THR A 67 -1.47 2.19 -7.79
CA THR A 67 -1.98 3.11 -6.79
C THR A 67 -2.64 2.27 -5.71
N PHE A 68 -2.70 2.79 -4.49
CA PHE A 68 -3.44 2.13 -3.41
C PHE A 68 -4.88 1.74 -3.83
N LYS A 69 -5.50 2.53 -4.72
CA LYS A 69 -6.80 2.24 -5.33
C LYS A 69 -6.81 0.94 -6.14
N ASP A 70 -5.74 0.65 -6.86
CA ASP A 70 -5.60 -0.54 -7.71
C ASP A 70 -5.43 -1.79 -6.83
N LEU A 71 -4.58 -1.70 -5.80
CA LEU A 71 -4.43 -2.75 -4.78
C LEU A 71 -5.70 -2.98 -3.97
N TYR A 72 -6.41 -1.90 -3.62
CA TYR A 72 -7.65 -2.00 -2.85
C TYR A 72 -8.78 -2.61 -3.69
N THR A 73 -8.86 -2.28 -4.97
CA THR A 73 -9.84 -2.85 -5.90
C THR A 73 -9.60 -4.33 -6.12
N SER A 74 -8.35 -4.75 -6.35
CA SER A 74 -8.02 -6.17 -6.54
C SER A 74 -8.26 -7.00 -5.27
N ALA A 75 -8.05 -6.43 -4.09
CA ALA A 75 -8.21 -7.11 -2.81
C ALA A 75 -9.65 -7.18 -2.28
N THR A 76 -10.62 -6.51 -2.94
CA THR A 76 -12.01 -6.37 -2.48
C THR A 76 -13.07 -6.74 -3.52
N ASP A 77 -12.67 -7.37 -4.65
CA ASP A 77 -13.55 -7.78 -5.77
C ASP A 77 -14.52 -6.68 -6.24
N GLY A 78 -14.10 -5.41 -6.15
CA GLY A 78 -14.87 -4.26 -6.64
C GLY A 78 -16.11 -3.86 -5.81
N HIS A 79 -16.49 -4.60 -4.77
CA HIS A 79 -17.74 -4.39 -4.03
C HIS A 79 -17.83 -3.08 -3.22
N VAL A 80 -16.72 -2.35 -3.03
CA VAL A 80 -16.66 -1.15 -2.16
C VAL A 80 -16.37 0.15 -2.95
N GLN A 81 -16.28 0.10 -4.28
CA GLN A 81 -15.79 1.22 -5.10
C GLN A 81 -16.61 2.52 -4.99
N ALA A 82 -17.94 2.43 -4.96
CA ALA A 82 -18.81 3.62 -4.98
C ALA A 82 -18.68 4.46 -3.70
N ASN A 83 -18.58 3.82 -2.53
CA ASN A 83 -18.37 4.52 -1.26
C ASN A 83 -16.95 5.07 -1.14
N TYR A 84 -15.97 4.38 -1.70
CA TYR A 84 -14.57 4.80 -1.70
C TYR A 84 -14.36 6.10 -2.49
N GLN A 85 -14.93 6.21 -3.69
CA GLN A 85 -14.81 7.41 -4.53
C GLN A 85 -15.39 8.65 -3.84
N LYS A 86 -16.63 8.56 -3.34
CA LYS A 86 -17.28 9.65 -2.59
C LYS A 86 -16.46 10.06 -1.36
N ARG A 87 -15.85 9.09 -0.68
CA ARG A 87 -15.02 9.33 0.50
C ARG A 87 -13.73 10.06 0.14
N MET A 88 -13.11 9.73 -0.99
CA MET A 88 -11.93 10.43 -1.49
C MET A 88 -12.24 11.88 -1.88
N GLU A 89 -13.30 12.11 -2.65
CA GLU A 89 -13.75 13.45 -3.04
C GLU A 89 -14.03 14.33 -1.81
N PHE A 90 -14.68 13.76 -0.79
CA PHE A 90 -14.93 14.44 0.48
C PHE A 90 -13.64 14.82 1.23
N TYR A 91 -12.65 13.91 1.28
CA TYR A 91 -11.37 14.21 1.92
C TYR A 91 -10.54 15.24 1.15
N GLU A 92 -10.58 15.24 -0.19
CA GLU A 92 -9.97 16.29 -1.00
C GLU A 92 -10.61 17.65 -0.74
N MET A 93 -11.94 17.71 -0.67
CA MET A 93 -12.66 18.94 -0.32
C MET A 93 -12.23 19.48 1.05
N ILE A 94 -12.10 18.62 2.06
CA ILE A 94 -11.62 19.00 3.40
C ILE A 94 -10.21 19.57 3.35
N LYS A 95 -9.30 18.91 2.60
CA LYS A 95 -7.90 19.31 2.46
C LYS A 95 -7.77 20.67 1.76
N ASN A 96 -8.48 20.86 0.64
CA ASN A 96 -8.47 22.10 -0.12
C ASN A 96 -8.99 23.29 0.71
N ARG A 97 -9.97 23.04 1.58
CA ARG A 97 -10.55 24.06 2.47
C ARG A 97 -9.81 24.21 3.81
N LYS A 98 -8.72 23.46 4.03
CA LYS A 98 -7.91 23.46 5.27
C LYS A 98 -8.75 23.23 6.54
N LEU A 99 -9.83 22.46 6.43
CA LEU A 99 -10.76 22.22 7.54
C LEU A 99 -10.21 21.19 8.56
N ASN A 100 -9.19 20.41 8.16
CA ASN A 100 -8.54 19.40 8.98
C ASN A 100 -7.47 19.94 9.95
N ARG A 101 -7.42 21.26 10.19
CA ARG A 101 -6.43 21.88 11.09
C ARG A 101 -6.64 21.52 12.56
N ASN A 102 -7.87 21.19 12.96
CA ASN A 102 -8.21 20.81 14.33
C ASN A 102 -8.42 19.29 14.44
N LYS A 103 -7.84 18.64 15.46
CA LYS A 103 -8.03 17.21 15.75
C LYS A 103 -9.50 16.85 15.98
N THR A 104 -10.30 17.76 16.57
CA THR A 104 -11.74 17.52 16.80
C THR A 104 -12.53 17.42 15.50
N PHE A 105 -12.08 18.07 14.43
CA PHE A 105 -12.74 18.05 13.13
C PHE A 105 -12.77 16.64 12.52
N HIS A 106 -11.81 15.77 12.83
CA HIS A 106 -11.82 14.38 12.33
C HIS A 106 -13.08 13.62 12.77
N SER A 107 -13.49 13.76 14.04
CA SER A 107 -14.70 13.13 14.56
C SER A 107 -15.98 13.69 13.94
N TYR A 108 -15.98 14.97 13.57
CA TYR A 108 -17.11 15.59 12.85
C TYR A 108 -17.14 15.20 11.38
N ALA A 109 -15.97 15.09 10.74
CA ALA A 109 -15.84 14.71 9.34
C ALA A 109 -16.48 13.33 9.08
N GLU A 110 -16.31 12.36 9.99
CA GLU A 110 -16.98 11.06 9.88
C GLU A 110 -18.52 11.17 9.96
N LYS A 111 -19.03 11.98 10.90
CA LYS A 111 -20.48 12.20 11.06
C LYS A 111 -21.09 12.92 9.86
N ILE A 112 -20.37 13.89 9.30
CA ILE A 112 -20.76 14.62 8.09
C ILE A 112 -20.79 13.64 6.91
N PHE A 113 -19.74 12.82 6.74
CA PHE A 113 -19.69 11.85 5.66
C PHE A 113 -20.87 10.89 5.71
N LYS A 114 -21.11 10.25 6.86
CA LYS A 114 -22.21 9.28 7.05
C LYS A 114 -23.62 9.90 6.86
N LYS A 115 -23.77 11.20 7.05
CA LYS A 115 -25.06 11.89 6.94
C LYS A 115 -25.38 12.33 5.51
N PHE A 116 -24.36 12.64 4.70
CA PHE A 116 -24.52 13.27 3.40
C PHE A 116 -24.06 12.41 2.22
N PHE A 117 -23.35 11.31 2.46
CA PHE A 117 -22.81 10.41 1.44
C PHE A 117 -23.08 8.95 1.78
#